data_AF-A0A2T9XS59-F1
#
_entry.id   AF-A0A2T9XS59-F1
#
_cell.length_a   1.000
_cell.length_b   1.000
_cell.length_c   1.000
_cell.angle_alpha   90.00
_cell.angle_beta   90.00
_cell.angle_gamma   90.00
#
_symmetry.space_group_name_H-M   'P 1'
#
loop_
_entity.id
_entity.type
_entity.pdbx_description
1 polymer ?
#
loop_
_entity_poly.entity_id
_entity_poly.type
_entity_poly.pdbx_seq_one_letter_code
_entity_poly.pdbx_strand_id
1 'polypeptide(L)'
;MTRSSPPELDAVTAQRLETIIVREQGRLDAALAAGATLALNQPPRRRAVFHRVHCSTIWPQLDRFRRWDEWLTRHSAEQLVDLPLGDPARPRVPTLGGPEILVGVQCRPCRLCAPEALGYAVAPIRQRPVRARELRGLHIGRVVTLSDGRTVGALISVTIRHSAAGTTVTIRTTTGNHSIDPDAYVCAQHTGGDR
;
A
#
# COMPACT_ATOMS: atom_id res chain seq x y z
N MET A 1 3.31 -11.45 -19.00
CA MET A 1 4.11 -11.86 -17.83
C MET A 1 3.27 -12.84 -17.03
N THR A 2 3.61 -14.12 -17.11
CA THR A 2 3.04 -15.17 -16.26
C THR A 2 3.22 -14.75 -14.81
N ARG A 3 2.17 -14.84 -13.99
CA ARG A 3 2.34 -14.83 -12.54
C ARG A 3 3.15 -16.09 -12.24
N SER A 4 4.45 -15.93 -12.07
CA SER A 4 5.29 -17.01 -11.60
C SER A 4 4.75 -17.43 -10.24
N SER A 5 4.50 -18.73 -10.09
CA SER A 5 4.35 -19.32 -8.76
C SER A 5 5.57 -18.91 -7.93
N PRO A 6 5.42 -18.81 -6.59
CA PRO A 6 6.59 -18.64 -5.73
C PRO A 6 7.65 -19.68 -6.12
N PRO A 7 8.93 -19.30 -6.17
CA PRO A 7 9.99 -20.26 -6.44
C PRO A 7 9.92 -21.41 -5.43
N GLU A 8 10.17 -22.63 -5.90
CA GLU A 8 10.35 -23.76 -5.01
C GLU A 8 11.65 -23.55 -4.23
N LEU A 9 11.54 -23.54 -2.90
CA LEU A 9 12.66 -23.28 -2.00
C LEU A 9 13.07 -24.59 -1.34
N ASP A 10 14.37 -24.80 -1.16
CA ASP A 10 14.83 -25.85 -0.28
C ASP A 10 14.30 -25.61 1.15
N ALA A 11 14.17 -26.70 1.92
CA ALA A 11 13.58 -26.65 3.25
C ALA A 11 14.30 -25.70 4.22
N VAL A 12 15.62 -25.53 4.08
CA VAL A 12 16.42 -24.67 4.96
C VAL A 12 16.13 -23.20 4.66
N THR A 13 16.12 -22.83 3.38
CA THR A 13 15.78 -21.48 2.92
C THR A 13 14.34 -21.11 3.27
N ALA A 14 13.40 -22.04 3.07
CA ALA A 14 12.00 -21.85 3.44
C ALA A 14 11.83 -21.58 4.95
N GLN A 15 12.43 -22.42 5.81
CA GLN A 15 12.37 -22.27 7.26
C GLN A 15 12.98 -20.95 7.74
N ARG A 16 14.10 -20.54 7.15
CA ARG A 16 14.77 -19.28 7.46
C ARG A 16 13.90 -18.08 7.09
N LEU A 17 13.27 -18.09 5.92
CA LEU A 17 12.37 -17.03 5.49
C LEU A 17 11.13 -16.95 6.38
N GLU A 18 10.50 -18.08 6.69
CA GLU A 18 9.36 -18.12 7.61
C GLU A 18 9.72 -17.49 8.97
N THR A 19 10.88 -17.85 9.52
CA THR A 19 11.38 -17.28 10.78
C THR A 19 11.54 -15.75 10.70
N ILE A 20 12.03 -15.23 9.57
CA ILE A 20 12.14 -13.78 9.33
C ILE A 20 10.73 -13.16 9.27
N ILE A 21 9.83 -13.72 8.47
CA ILE A 21 8.47 -13.20 8.27
C ILE A 21 7.71 -13.13 9.60
N VAL A 22 7.72 -14.22 10.37
CA VAL A 22 7.09 -14.30 11.69
C VAL A 22 7.68 -13.26 12.64
N ARG A 23 9.00 -13.12 12.68
CA ARG A 23 9.67 -12.12 13.52
C ARG A 23 9.32 -10.70 13.11
N GLU A 24 9.24 -10.41 11.81
CA GLU A 24 8.85 -9.09 11.31
C GLU A 24 7.39 -8.79 11.63
N GLN A 25 6.48 -9.74 11.41
CA GLN A 25 5.06 -9.59 11.73
C GLN A 25 4.87 -9.37 13.24
N GLY A 26 5.51 -10.18 14.08
CA GLY A 26 5.42 -10.05 15.53
C GLY A 26 5.88 -8.68 16.04
N ARG A 27 6.85 -8.03 15.38
CA ARG A 27 7.26 -6.65 15.74
C ARG A 27 6.18 -5.62 15.39
N LEU A 28 5.49 -5.79 14.27
CA LEU A 28 4.38 -4.91 13.88
C LEU A 28 3.19 -5.09 14.81
N ASP A 29 2.83 -6.35 15.09
CA ASP A 29 1.72 -6.70 15.97
C ASP A 29 1.96 -6.18 17.40
N ALA A 30 3.18 -6.34 17.92
CA ALA A 30 3.57 -5.79 19.23
C ALA A 30 3.48 -4.26 19.27
N ALA A 31 3.91 -3.56 18.22
CA ALA A 31 3.81 -2.10 18.16
C ALA A 31 2.35 -1.64 18.08
N LEU A 32 1.51 -2.32 17.30
CA LEU A 32 0.07 -2.05 17.22
C LEU A 32 -0.62 -2.32 18.55
N ALA A 33 -0.29 -3.42 19.23
CA ALA A 33 -0.79 -3.75 20.56
C ALA A 33 -0.36 -2.72 21.62
N ALA A 34 0.83 -2.12 21.44
CA ALA A 34 1.31 -1.01 22.28
C ALA A 34 0.70 0.36 21.93
N GLY A 35 -0.24 0.42 20.97
CA GLY A 35 -0.96 1.65 20.63
C GLY A 35 -0.29 2.52 19.56
N ALA A 36 0.58 1.97 18.71
CA ALA A 36 1.16 2.71 17.60
C ALA A 36 0.08 3.30 16.68
N THR A 37 0.15 4.61 16.42
CA THR A 37 -0.80 5.33 15.55
C THR A 37 -0.17 5.81 14.25
N LEU A 38 1.16 5.84 14.18
CA LEU A 38 1.96 6.28 13.04
C LEU A 38 2.90 5.17 12.55
N ALA A 39 3.27 5.25 11.28
CA ALA A 39 4.19 4.35 10.61
C ALA A 39 5.09 5.11 9.63
N LEU A 40 6.40 4.86 9.67
CA LEU A 40 7.34 5.24 8.62
C LEU A 40 7.46 4.11 7.61
N ASN A 41 7.24 4.39 6.32
CA ASN A 41 7.31 3.38 5.25
C ASN A 41 8.70 2.75 5.06
N GLN A 42 9.73 3.35 5.62
CA GLN A 42 11.10 2.88 5.62
C GLN A 42 11.84 3.46 6.84
N PRO A 43 13.00 2.90 7.21
CA PRO A 43 13.80 3.44 8.29
C PRO A 43 14.10 4.94 8.12
N PRO A 44 14.29 5.69 9.24
CA PRO A 44 14.54 7.12 9.24
C PRO A 44 15.71 7.51 8.32
N ARG A 45 15.40 8.08 7.15
CA ARG A 45 16.33 8.65 6.18
C ARG A 45 15.65 9.85 5.52
N ARG A 46 16.41 10.71 4.81
CA ARG A 46 15.96 11.97 4.14
C ARG A 46 14.72 11.86 3.20
N ARG A 47 14.14 10.67 3.02
CA ARG A 47 12.98 10.40 2.15
C ARG A 47 11.94 9.47 2.79
N ALA A 48 12.02 9.20 4.08
CA ALA A 48 10.97 8.44 4.77
C ALA A 48 9.65 9.21 4.66
N VAL A 49 8.55 8.48 4.45
CA VAL A 49 7.20 9.04 4.46
C VAL A 49 6.50 8.49 5.70
N PHE A 50 5.93 9.37 6.52
CA PHE A 50 5.12 8.95 7.64
C PHE A 50 3.65 8.84 7.22
N HIS A 51 2.99 7.85 7.78
CA HIS A 51 1.60 7.50 7.55
C HIS A 51 0.90 7.28 8.89
N ARG A 52 -0.41 7.47 8.96
CA ARG A 52 -1.22 6.86 10.02
C ARG A 52 -1.31 5.35 9.75
N VAL A 53 -1.34 4.51 10.78
CA VAL A 53 -1.31 3.03 10.62
C VAL A 53 -2.47 2.49 9.78
N HIS A 54 -3.62 3.16 9.78
CA HIS A 54 -4.78 2.80 8.96
C HIS A 54 -4.73 3.34 7.52
N CYS A 55 -3.64 4.01 7.13
CA CYS A 55 -3.51 4.53 5.79
C CYS A 55 -3.43 3.37 4.77
N SER A 56 -4.31 3.41 3.77
CA SER A 56 -4.38 2.39 2.72
C SER A 56 -3.09 2.21 1.90
N THR A 57 -2.16 3.18 1.94
CA THR A 57 -0.86 3.07 1.26
C THR A 57 0.21 2.37 2.09
N ILE A 58 0.08 2.39 3.43
CA ILE A 58 0.98 1.67 4.34
C ILE A 58 0.41 0.30 4.71
N TRP A 59 -0.92 0.17 4.76
CA TRP A 59 -1.61 -1.06 5.17
C TRP A 59 -1.09 -2.34 4.48
N PRO A 60 -0.86 -2.38 3.14
CA PRO A 60 -0.32 -3.57 2.48
C PRO A 60 1.12 -3.94 2.90
N GLN A 61 1.84 -3.03 3.56
CA GLN A 61 3.19 -3.24 4.08
C GLN A 61 3.19 -3.76 5.52
N LEU A 62 2.05 -3.65 6.21
CA LEU A 62 1.85 -4.11 7.59
C LEU A 62 1.52 -5.60 7.69
N ASP A 63 1.08 -6.21 6.59
CA ASP A 63 0.91 -7.66 6.43
C ASP A 63 2.19 -8.23 5.81
N ARG A 64 3.05 -8.80 6.65
CA ARG A 64 4.37 -9.29 6.24
C ARG A 64 4.27 -10.55 5.42
N PHE A 65 3.37 -11.47 5.78
CA PHE A 65 3.14 -12.70 5.01
C PHE A 65 2.80 -12.36 3.57
N ARG A 66 1.78 -11.53 3.37
CA ARG A 66 1.38 -11.10 2.02
C ARG A 66 2.50 -10.35 1.30
N ARG A 67 3.22 -9.46 2.00
CA ARG A 67 4.26 -8.65 1.37
C ARG A 67 5.42 -9.52 0.88
N TRP A 68 5.79 -10.53 1.64
CA TRP A 68 6.80 -11.51 1.26
C TRP A 68 6.32 -12.43 0.14
N ASP A 69 5.08 -12.92 0.17
CA ASP A 69 4.49 -13.68 -0.95
C ASP A 69 4.55 -12.90 -2.26
N GLU A 70 4.08 -11.64 -2.24
CA GLU A 70 4.13 -10.76 -3.42
C GLU A 70 5.56 -10.45 -3.89
N TRP A 71 6.54 -10.54 -3.01
CA TRP A 71 7.93 -10.33 -3.36
C TRP A 71 8.56 -11.61 -3.92
N LEU A 72 8.27 -12.77 -3.34
CA LEU A 72 8.76 -14.08 -3.79
C LEU A 72 8.26 -14.41 -5.21
N THR A 73 7.03 -14.06 -5.56
CA THR A 73 6.51 -14.20 -6.95
C THR A 73 7.28 -13.41 -8.01
N ARG A 74 8.15 -12.48 -7.61
CA ARG A 74 8.94 -11.62 -8.50
C ARG A 74 10.43 -11.94 -8.52
N HIS A 75 10.88 -12.91 -7.73
CA HIS A 75 12.30 -13.26 -7.58
C HIS A 75 12.49 -14.78 -7.75
N SER A 76 13.63 -15.20 -8.29
CA SER A 76 13.99 -16.62 -8.41
C SER A 76 14.59 -17.17 -7.10
N ALA A 77 14.60 -18.49 -6.92
CA ALA A 77 15.22 -19.14 -5.76
C ALA A 77 16.71 -18.77 -5.61
N GLU A 78 17.44 -18.68 -6.71
CA GLU A 78 18.86 -18.31 -6.75
C GLU A 78 19.11 -16.91 -6.17
N GLN A 79 18.18 -15.97 -6.40
CA GLN A 79 18.27 -14.62 -5.84
C GLN A 79 18.07 -14.59 -4.31
N LEU A 80 17.59 -15.69 -3.69
CA LEU A 80 17.31 -15.78 -2.26
C LEU A 80 18.47 -16.29 -1.44
N VAL A 81 19.30 -17.16 -2.01
CA VAL A 81 20.42 -17.82 -1.32
C VAL A 81 21.48 -16.79 -0.88
N ASP A 82 21.68 -15.74 -1.68
CA ASP A 82 22.73 -14.73 -1.46
C ASP A 82 22.25 -13.41 -0.87
N LEU A 83 20.96 -13.24 -0.56
CA LEU A 83 20.49 -11.98 -0.02
C LEU A 83 21.02 -11.81 1.42
N PRO A 84 21.83 -10.78 1.72
CA PRO A 84 22.20 -10.49 3.10
C PRO A 84 21.02 -9.89 3.88
N LEU A 85 21.01 -10.08 5.19
CA LEU A 85 20.06 -9.39 6.08
C LEU A 85 20.22 -7.88 5.91
N GLY A 86 19.12 -7.19 5.57
CA GLY A 86 19.12 -5.74 5.36
C GLY A 86 19.35 -5.29 3.90
N ASP A 87 19.39 -6.21 2.95
CA ASP A 87 19.46 -5.87 1.52
C ASP A 87 18.31 -4.92 1.12
N PRO A 88 18.60 -3.80 0.43
CA PRO A 88 17.61 -2.82 0.03
C PRO A 88 16.52 -3.35 -0.91
N ALA A 89 16.75 -4.49 -1.57
CA ALA A 89 15.81 -5.17 -2.47
C ALA A 89 14.74 -5.98 -1.72
N ARG A 90 14.93 -6.28 -0.43
CA ARG A 90 13.95 -7.00 0.38
C ARG A 90 12.74 -6.14 0.73
N PRO A 91 11.58 -6.75 1.04
CA PRO A 91 10.47 -6.06 1.65
C PRO A 91 10.90 -5.35 2.93
N ARG A 92 10.90 -4.01 2.93
CA ARG A 92 11.21 -3.23 4.14
C ARG A 92 10.08 -3.37 5.15
N VAL A 93 10.45 -3.43 6.43
CA VAL A 93 9.50 -3.40 7.55
C VAL A 93 9.28 -1.95 7.95
N PRO A 94 8.03 -1.45 7.93
CA PRO A 94 7.71 -0.13 8.43
C PRO A 94 8.09 0.03 9.91
N THR A 95 8.46 1.24 10.32
CA THR A 95 8.69 1.56 11.74
C THR A 95 7.41 2.15 12.31
N LEU A 96 6.83 1.53 13.33
CA LEU A 96 5.57 1.95 13.96
C LEU A 96 5.82 2.60 15.32
N GLY A 97 4.97 3.55 15.69
CA GLY A 97 4.90 4.14 17.03
C GLY A 97 3.95 5.34 17.08
N GLY A 98 4.05 6.16 18.11
CA GLY A 98 3.33 7.44 18.23
C GLY A 98 4.09 8.61 17.60
N PRO A 99 3.68 9.86 17.87
CA PRO A 99 4.34 11.08 17.38
C PRO A 99 5.85 11.13 17.67
N GLU A 100 6.30 10.48 18.74
CA GLU A 100 7.70 10.39 19.15
C GLU A 100 8.60 9.75 18.08
N ILE A 101 8.08 8.90 17.19
CA ILE A 101 8.88 8.30 16.11
C ILE A 101 9.33 9.32 15.06
N LEU A 102 8.75 10.52 15.07
CA LEU A 102 9.07 11.62 14.16
C LEU A 102 10.13 12.55 14.74
N VAL A 103 10.44 12.46 16.04
CA VAL A 103 11.39 13.35 16.71
C VAL A 103 12.79 13.16 16.14
N GLY A 104 13.40 14.24 15.64
CA GLY A 104 14.73 14.20 15.02
C GLY A 104 14.78 13.52 13.64
N VAL A 105 13.63 13.10 13.09
CA VAL A 105 13.55 12.41 11.80
C VAL A 105 13.13 13.36 10.68
N GLN A 106 13.99 13.52 9.67
CA GLN A 106 13.59 14.18 8.42
C GLN A 106 12.73 13.25 7.58
N CYS A 107 11.40 13.40 7.68
CA CYS A 107 10.42 12.65 6.91
C CYS A 107 9.39 13.57 6.24
N ARG A 108 8.69 13.04 5.24
CA ARG A 108 7.58 13.72 4.57
C ARG A 108 6.25 13.15 5.08
N PRO A 109 5.22 13.96 5.33
CA PRO A 109 3.88 13.44 5.57
C PRO A 109 3.31 12.78 4.31
N CYS A 110 2.58 11.69 4.51
CA CYS A 110 1.74 11.13 3.48
C CYS A 110 0.61 12.11 3.13
N ARG A 111 0.48 12.45 1.85
CA ARG A 111 -0.56 13.36 1.33
C ARG A 111 -2.00 12.88 1.55
N LEU A 112 -2.20 11.64 2.01
CA LEU A 112 -3.51 11.00 2.11
C LEU A 112 -4.02 10.93 3.53
N CYS A 113 -3.19 10.47 4.45
CA CYS A 113 -3.57 10.32 5.85
C CYS A 113 -3.03 11.44 6.74
N ALA A 114 -2.24 12.38 6.20
CA ALA A 114 -1.76 13.55 6.92
C ALA A 114 -1.75 14.81 6.02
N PRO A 115 -2.86 15.16 5.33
CA PRO A 115 -2.94 16.39 4.55
C PRO A 115 -2.70 17.65 5.40
N GLU A 116 -3.14 17.66 6.66
CA GLU A 116 -2.98 18.76 7.60
C GLU A 116 -1.51 19.07 7.91
N ALA A 117 -0.65 18.06 7.95
CA ALA A 117 0.77 18.19 8.26
C ALA A 117 1.59 18.85 7.14
N LEU A 118 0.99 19.07 5.97
CA LEU A 118 1.66 19.71 4.84
C LEU A 118 1.42 21.22 4.76
N GLY A 119 0.58 21.80 5.64
CA GLY A 119 0.24 23.22 5.57
C GLY A 119 -0.45 23.64 4.25
N TYR A 120 -0.79 22.69 3.37
CA TYR A 120 -1.59 22.97 2.20
C TYR A 120 -3.05 23.06 2.65
N ALA A 121 -3.67 24.22 2.47
CA ALA A 121 -5.07 24.22 2.06
C ALA A 121 -5.15 23.21 0.92
N VAL A 122 -5.90 22.11 1.11
CA VAL A 122 -5.96 20.98 0.18
C VAL A 122 -6.34 21.56 -1.18
N ALA A 123 -5.35 21.84 -2.03
CA ALA A 123 -5.62 22.29 -3.37
C ALA A 123 -6.45 21.16 -3.98
N PRO A 124 -7.70 21.42 -4.40
CA PRO A 124 -8.55 20.37 -4.92
C PRO A 124 -7.76 19.71 -6.03
N ILE A 125 -7.43 18.42 -5.86
CA ILE A 125 -6.80 17.64 -6.92
C ILE A 125 -7.75 17.80 -8.09
N ARG A 126 -7.32 18.51 -9.14
CA ARG A 126 -8.16 18.83 -10.28
C ARG A 126 -8.89 17.56 -10.68
N GLN A 127 -10.21 17.70 -10.83
CA GLN A 127 -11.22 16.67 -11.10
C GLN A 127 -11.01 15.99 -12.46
N ARG A 128 -9.80 15.52 -12.73
CA ARG A 128 -9.44 14.94 -14.01
C ARG A 128 -9.89 13.49 -13.97
N PRO A 129 -10.68 13.04 -14.96
CA PRO A 129 -10.93 11.63 -15.17
C PRO A 129 -9.58 10.91 -15.26
N VAL A 130 -9.40 9.87 -14.46
CA VAL A 130 -8.23 8.98 -14.50
C VAL A 130 -8.67 7.65 -15.08
N ARG A 131 -7.76 6.92 -15.73
CA ARG A 131 -8.11 5.54 -16.12
C ARG A 131 -8.27 4.68 -14.88
N ALA A 132 -9.14 3.68 -14.91
CA ALA A 132 -9.36 2.79 -13.77
C ALA A 132 -8.05 2.12 -13.31
N ARG A 133 -7.18 1.74 -14.27
CA ARG A 133 -5.83 1.19 -13.99
C ARG A 133 -4.86 2.19 -13.34
N GLU A 134 -5.19 3.47 -13.34
CA GLU A 134 -4.42 4.55 -12.70
C GLU A 134 -4.97 4.91 -11.32
N LEU A 135 -6.05 4.26 -10.87
CA LEU A 135 -6.50 4.39 -9.50
C LEU A 135 -5.41 3.87 -8.54
N ARG A 136 -4.82 4.81 -7.83
CA ARG A 136 -3.83 4.58 -6.77
C ARG A 136 -4.48 4.75 -5.40
N GLY A 137 -3.73 4.39 -4.34
CA GLY A 137 -4.14 4.64 -2.97
C GLY A 137 -4.50 6.09 -2.68
N LEU A 138 -4.02 7.04 -3.50
CA LEU A 138 -4.36 8.45 -3.40
C LEU A 138 -5.83 8.82 -3.65
N HIS A 139 -6.59 7.88 -4.23
CA HIS A 139 -8.02 8.05 -4.47
C HIS A 139 -8.87 7.37 -3.40
N ILE A 140 -8.28 6.67 -2.43
CA ILE A 140 -9.03 6.01 -1.35
C ILE A 140 -9.69 7.08 -0.46
N GLY A 141 -10.95 6.85 -0.10
CA GLY A 141 -11.85 7.79 0.56
C GLY A 141 -12.65 8.68 -0.41
N ARG A 142 -12.34 8.64 -1.72
CA ARG A 142 -13.04 9.46 -2.71
C ARG A 142 -14.23 8.74 -3.31
N VAL A 143 -15.33 9.46 -3.53
CA VAL A 143 -16.47 8.99 -4.30
C VAL A 143 -16.02 8.74 -5.73
N VAL A 144 -16.24 7.53 -6.21
CA VAL A 144 -15.94 7.12 -7.58
C VAL A 144 -17.20 7.22 -8.42
N THR A 145 -17.12 7.98 -9.49
CA THR A 145 -18.12 8.05 -10.55
C THR A 145 -17.51 7.43 -11.81
N LEU A 146 -18.24 6.50 -12.40
CA LEU A 146 -17.87 5.83 -13.64
C LEU A 146 -18.13 6.75 -14.85
N SER A 147 -17.56 6.40 -16.01
CA SER A 147 -17.75 7.14 -17.27
C SER A 147 -19.20 7.18 -17.76
N ASP A 148 -20.04 6.23 -17.32
CA ASP A 148 -21.49 6.19 -17.59
C ASP A 148 -22.29 7.17 -16.68
N GLY A 149 -21.60 7.93 -15.82
CA GLY A 149 -22.21 8.87 -14.87
C GLY A 149 -22.66 8.21 -13.55
N ARG A 150 -22.56 6.88 -13.42
CA ARG A 150 -22.98 6.17 -12.21
C ARG A 150 -21.97 6.34 -11.10
N THR A 151 -22.46 6.74 -9.93
CA THR A 151 -21.66 6.79 -8.71
C THR A 151 -21.66 5.43 -8.03
N VAL A 152 -20.46 4.87 -7.82
CA VAL A 152 -20.26 3.56 -7.20
C VAL A 152 -19.79 3.67 -5.76
N GLY A 153 -19.83 4.85 -5.13
CA GLY A 153 -19.54 5.05 -3.70
C GLY A 153 -18.09 5.43 -3.40
N ALA A 154 -17.76 5.59 -2.12
CA ALA A 154 -16.43 6.01 -1.69
C ALA A 154 -15.44 4.84 -1.78
N LEU A 155 -14.30 5.07 -2.41
CA LEU A 155 -13.28 4.06 -2.68
C LEU A 155 -12.61 3.61 -1.39
N ILE A 156 -12.68 2.31 -1.08
CA ILE A 156 -12.04 1.70 0.10
C ILE A 156 -10.70 1.10 -0.31
N SER A 157 -10.65 0.41 -1.44
CA SER A 157 -9.42 -0.22 -1.94
C SER A 157 -9.48 -0.45 -3.43
N VAL A 158 -8.31 -0.54 -4.07
CA VAL A 158 -8.16 -0.85 -5.49
C VAL A 158 -7.25 -2.06 -5.61
N THR A 159 -7.69 -3.04 -6.39
CA THR A 159 -6.89 -4.20 -6.77
C THR A 159 -6.74 -4.18 -8.28
N ILE A 160 -5.51 -3.98 -8.76
CA ILE A 160 -5.17 -4.06 -10.18
C ILE A 160 -4.38 -5.35 -10.37
N ARG A 161 -4.86 -6.26 -11.23
CA ARG A 161 -4.16 -7.49 -11.58
C ARG A 161 -3.81 -7.46 -13.06
N HIS A 162 -2.53 -7.64 -13.35
CA HIS A 162 -2.04 -7.84 -14.71
C HIS A 162 -1.83 -9.34 -14.95
N SER A 163 -2.35 -9.86 -16.06
CA SER A 163 -2.17 -11.25 -16.51
C SER A 163 -1.86 -11.29 -18.00
N ALA A 164 -1.58 -12.49 -18.54
CA ALA A 164 -1.44 -12.68 -19.99
C ALA A 164 -2.74 -12.38 -20.76
N ALA A 165 -3.90 -12.49 -20.10
CA ALA A 165 -5.21 -12.22 -20.68
C ALA A 165 -5.62 -10.74 -20.61
N GLY A 166 -4.80 -9.87 -20.00
CA GLY A 166 -5.06 -8.43 -19.89
C GLY A 166 -4.96 -7.90 -18.47
N THR A 167 -5.42 -6.66 -18.29
CA THR A 167 -5.48 -6.00 -16.98
C THR A 167 -6.90 -6.06 -16.45
N THR A 168 -7.07 -6.44 -15.20
CA THR A 168 -8.35 -6.38 -14.49
C THR A 168 -8.23 -5.39 -13.34
N VAL A 169 -9.24 -4.52 -13.21
CA VAL A 169 -9.32 -3.55 -12.12
C VAL A 169 -10.57 -3.85 -11.31
N THR A 170 -10.36 -4.25 -10.05
CA THR A 170 -11.44 -4.39 -9.09
C THR A 170 -11.32 -3.30 -8.05
N ILE A 171 -12.37 -2.52 -7.88
CA ILE A 171 -12.46 -1.55 -6.79
C ILE A 171 -13.43 -2.04 -5.74
N ARG A 172 -13.10 -1.80 -4.48
CA ARG A 172 -14.04 -1.94 -3.37
C ARG A 172 -14.45 -0.55 -2.95
N THR A 173 -15.74 -0.31 -2.85
CA THR A 173 -16.33 0.94 -2.39
C THR A 173 -17.26 0.70 -1.21
N THR A 174 -17.80 1.76 -0.63
CA THR A 174 -18.82 1.69 0.42
C THR A 174 -20.12 1.02 -0.02
N THR A 175 -20.34 0.83 -1.32
CA THR A 175 -21.55 0.17 -1.86
C THR A 175 -21.29 -1.25 -2.36
N GLY A 176 -20.03 -1.71 -2.39
CA GLY A 176 -19.69 -3.07 -2.78
C GLY A 176 -18.42 -3.17 -3.61
N ASN A 177 -18.24 -4.32 -4.28
CA ASN A 177 -17.12 -4.58 -5.18
C ASN A 177 -17.57 -4.35 -6.63
N HIS A 178 -16.72 -3.66 -7.41
CA HIS A 178 -16.98 -3.34 -8.80
C HIS A 178 -15.80 -3.76 -9.66
N SER A 179 -16.07 -4.53 -10.72
CA SER A 179 -15.09 -4.81 -11.77
C SER A 179 -15.21 -3.72 -12.83
N ILE A 180 -14.12 -3.01 -13.08
CA ILE A 180 -14.05 -1.89 -14.01
C ILE A 180 -13.08 -2.24 -15.12
N ASP A 181 -13.45 -1.90 -16.35
CA ASP A 181 -12.53 -1.94 -17.48
C ASP A 181 -11.27 -1.10 -17.14
N PRO A 182 -10.06 -1.66 -17.26
CA PRO A 182 -8.82 -0.95 -16.92
C PRO A 182 -8.64 0.39 -17.64
N ASP A 183 -9.18 0.53 -18.84
CA ASP A 183 -9.07 1.72 -19.68
C ASP A 183 -10.30 2.64 -19.59
N ALA A 184 -11.34 2.24 -18.87
CA ALA A 184 -12.45 3.14 -18.55
C ALA A 184 -11.97 4.33 -17.71
N TYR A 185 -12.49 5.51 -18.03
CA TYR A 185 -12.26 6.70 -17.24
C TYR A 185 -13.18 6.71 -16.02
N VAL A 186 -12.63 7.08 -14.88
CA VAL A 186 -13.34 7.24 -13.62
C VAL A 186 -12.98 8.57 -12.99
N CYS A 187 -13.95 9.20 -12.34
CA CYS A 187 -13.75 10.40 -11.55
C CYS A 187 -13.74 10.02 -10.08
N ALA A 188 -12.64 10.29 -9.38
CA ALA A 188 -12.53 10.09 -7.94
C ALA A 188 -12.52 11.45 -7.24
N GLN A 189 -13.65 11.81 -6.62
CA GLN A 189 -13.89 13.12 -6.01
C GLN A 189 -13.99 13.02 -4.48
N HIS A 190 -13.55 14.05 -3.77
CA HIS A 190 -13.93 14.17 -2.36
C HIS A 190 -15.45 14.36 -2.27
N THR A 191 -16.11 13.73 -1.29
CA THR A 191 -17.42 14.23 -0.85
C THR A 191 -17.19 15.65 -0.40
N GLY A 192 -17.60 16.62 -1.22
CA GLY A 192 -17.71 18.00 -0.76
C GLY A 192 -18.73 18.00 0.36
N GLY A 193 -18.25 18.03 1.60
CA GLY A 193 -18.98 18.73 2.63
C GLY A 193 -18.76 20.21 2.33
N ASP A 194 -19.77 20.86 1.75
CA ASP A 194 -19.99 22.26 2.09
C ASP A 194 -20.15 22.30 3.61
N ARG A 195 -19.16 22.88 4.29
CA ARG A 195 -19.26 23.60 5.56
C ARG A 195 -17.90 24.17 5.94
#